data_AF-A0A6J1JKD7-F1
#
_entry.id   AF-A0A6J1JKD7-F1
#
_cell.length_a   1.000
_cell.length_b   1.000
_cell.length_c   1.000
_cell.angle_alpha   90.00
_cell.angle_beta   90.00
_cell.angle_gamma   90.00
#
_symmetry.space_group_name_H-M   'P 1'
#
loop_
_entity.id
_entity.type
_entity.pdbx_description
1 polymer ?
#
loop_
_entity_poly.entity_id
_entity_poly.type
_entity_poly.pdbx_seq_one_letter_code
_entity_poly.pdbx_strand_id
1 'polypeptide(L)'
;MVGLLLACPIFASLAKRVNPFRLIGVGLSVWTLAVVGCGLSFNFWSIAVCRMVVGVGEASFISLAAPFIDDNAPVDKKTSWLGVFYMCIPTGYAIGYLYGGSVGQHLGWRYAFWGEAILMVPFVILGFVLKPLQLKGCAPPEIINATIPVDTAASSVKDDVKMKDGVSPKDIQEERAGSSSNSVLKEVLRFLKDMKALLVDKVFVVNVLGYVAYNFVIGAYSYWGPKAGYSIYQMKSADIIFGGITVVSGIIGTLAGGYILDRMNNTISNAFKLLSMTTFIGAAFCFGAFCFKSLYGFVVLFAIGELLVFAIQGPVNFICLHCVKPSLRPLSMAISTVSIHIFGDVPSAPLVGVLQDHINNWRKTALILSAVFFPAAIIWFIGIFLHSVDRFNEDNEKQITTNRSSVEPSLELEKVQQTNNEQVTTNRSSAESSLEPEKVQQTTNRSSAESSFEPEKVQQTTNRSSAEFSLEPEKVQQTNETSTKT
;
A
#
# COMPACT_ATOMS: atom_id res chain seq x y z
N MET A 1 -11.58 15.51 0.34
CA MET A 1 -12.05 14.46 1.28
C MET A 1 -13.35 13.82 0.84
N VAL A 2 -14.48 14.54 0.64
CA VAL A 2 -15.77 13.89 0.29
C VAL A 2 -15.68 12.93 -0.90
N GLY A 3 -15.12 13.36 -2.04
CA GLY A 3 -15.00 12.48 -3.21
C GLY A 3 -14.13 11.25 -2.96
N LEU A 4 -13.03 11.40 -2.22
CA LEU A 4 -12.15 10.30 -1.81
C LEU A 4 -12.90 9.28 -0.94
N LEU A 5 -13.64 9.76 0.08
CA LEU A 5 -14.38 8.90 1.00
C LEU A 5 -15.42 8.03 0.28
N LEU A 6 -16.11 8.60 -0.69
CA LEU A 6 -17.12 7.89 -1.48
C LEU A 6 -16.49 6.97 -2.52
N ALA A 7 -15.40 7.38 -3.15
CA ALA A 7 -14.79 6.66 -4.25
C ALA A 7 -13.90 5.50 -3.82
N CYS A 8 -13.23 5.57 -2.66
CA CYS A 8 -12.31 4.53 -2.18
C CYS A 8 -12.95 3.12 -2.15
N PRO A 9 -14.14 2.91 -1.54
CA PRO A 9 -14.76 1.59 -1.53
C PRO A 9 -15.22 1.13 -2.93
N ILE A 10 -15.60 2.07 -3.80
CA ILE A 10 -16.03 1.80 -5.18
C ILE A 10 -14.84 1.29 -5.99
N PHE A 11 -13.72 2.01 -5.99
CA PHE A 11 -12.49 1.62 -6.68
C PHE A 11 -11.96 0.27 -6.18
N ALA A 12 -11.96 0.05 -4.86
CA ALA A 12 -11.57 -1.23 -4.27
C ALA A 12 -12.45 -2.40 -4.71
N SER A 13 -13.77 -2.19 -4.85
CA SER A 13 -14.70 -3.22 -5.35
C SER A 13 -14.50 -3.49 -6.84
N LEU A 14 -14.28 -2.44 -7.64
CA LEU A 14 -14.04 -2.53 -9.09
C LEU A 14 -12.76 -3.30 -9.42
N ALA A 15 -11.72 -3.19 -8.59
CA ALA A 15 -10.45 -3.90 -8.78
C ALA A 15 -10.59 -5.43 -8.86
N LYS A 16 -11.69 -6.00 -8.34
CA LYS A 16 -11.97 -7.44 -8.45
C LYS A 16 -12.37 -7.88 -9.85
N ARG A 17 -12.81 -6.96 -10.72
CA ARG A 17 -13.37 -7.23 -12.05
C ARG A 17 -12.64 -6.50 -13.17
N VAL A 18 -12.05 -5.35 -12.85
CA VAL A 18 -11.33 -4.49 -13.79
C VAL A 18 -9.86 -4.54 -13.45
N ASN A 19 -9.00 -4.56 -14.48
CA ASN A 19 -7.57 -4.53 -14.26
C ASN A 19 -7.15 -3.30 -13.43
N PRO A 20 -6.42 -3.48 -12.32
CA PRO A 20 -6.03 -2.40 -11.42
C PRO A 20 -5.23 -1.26 -12.08
N PHE A 21 -4.36 -1.55 -13.06
CA PHE A 21 -3.59 -0.51 -13.76
C PHE A 21 -4.47 0.39 -14.62
N ARG A 22 -5.41 -0.21 -15.34
CA ARG A 22 -6.40 0.57 -16.10
C ARG A 22 -7.27 1.42 -15.18
N LEU A 23 -7.59 0.88 -14.01
CA LEU A 23 -8.39 1.58 -13.01
C LEU A 23 -7.64 2.77 -12.40
N ILE A 24 -6.33 2.63 -12.17
CA ILE A 24 -5.41 3.73 -11.85
C ILE A 24 -5.38 4.77 -12.98
N GLY A 25 -5.24 4.35 -14.24
CA GLY A 25 -5.26 5.25 -15.40
C GLY A 25 -6.55 6.07 -15.49
N VAL A 26 -7.71 5.44 -15.26
CA VAL A 26 -9.01 6.15 -15.19
C VAL A 26 -9.02 7.15 -14.03
N GLY A 27 -8.56 6.75 -12.84
CA GLY A 27 -8.46 7.65 -11.70
C GLY A 27 -7.57 8.86 -11.96
N LEU A 28 -6.41 8.67 -12.58
CA LEU A 28 -5.51 9.77 -12.99
C LEU A 28 -6.13 10.69 -14.03
N SER A 29 -6.88 10.15 -14.99
CA SER A 29 -7.61 10.97 -15.96
C SER A 29 -8.63 11.87 -15.26
N VAL A 30 -9.43 11.30 -14.34
CA VAL A 30 -10.41 12.05 -13.55
C VAL A 30 -9.72 13.11 -12.70
N TRP A 31 -8.62 12.75 -12.03
CA TRP A 31 -7.79 13.67 -11.25
C TRP A 31 -7.31 14.84 -12.11
N THR A 32 -6.69 14.55 -13.26
CA THR A 32 -6.07 15.54 -14.14
C THR A 32 -7.11 16.50 -14.70
N LEU A 33 -8.24 15.99 -15.18
CA LEU A 33 -9.35 16.82 -15.68
C LEU A 33 -9.94 17.70 -14.57
N ALA A 34 -10.09 17.16 -13.35
CA ALA A 34 -10.58 17.93 -12.22
C ALA A 34 -9.61 19.03 -11.79
N VAL A 35 -8.30 18.78 -11.86
CA VAL A 35 -7.26 19.80 -11.59
C VAL A 35 -7.28 20.89 -12.67
N VAL A 36 -7.45 20.56 -13.95
CA VAL A 36 -7.68 21.57 -15.00
C VAL A 36 -8.92 22.40 -14.66
N GLY A 37 -10.00 21.76 -14.21
CA GLY A 37 -11.20 22.43 -13.71
C GLY A 37 -10.94 23.39 -12.54
N CYS A 38 -10.06 23.03 -11.59
CA CYS A 38 -9.62 23.92 -10.53
C CYS A 38 -8.95 25.19 -11.08
N GLY A 39 -8.07 25.05 -12.08
CA GLY A 39 -7.41 26.19 -12.73
C GLY A 39 -8.37 27.10 -13.51
N LEU A 40 -9.43 26.52 -14.09
CA LEU A 40 -10.49 27.24 -14.83
C LEU A 40 -11.60 27.80 -13.93
N SER A 41 -11.50 27.63 -12.62
CA SER A 41 -12.56 28.01 -11.69
C SER A 41 -12.84 29.52 -11.67
N PHE A 42 -14.14 29.85 -11.69
CA PHE A 42 -14.66 31.22 -11.75
C PHE A 42 -15.32 31.66 -10.43
N ASN A 43 -15.63 30.72 -9.54
CA ASN A 43 -16.14 31.01 -8.19
C ASN A 43 -15.76 29.92 -7.18
N PHE A 44 -16.02 30.18 -5.89
CA PHE A 44 -15.73 29.24 -4.80
C PHE A 44 -16.35 27.85 -5.01
N TRP A 45 -17.61 27.77 -5.43
CA TRP A 45 -18.30 26.49 -5.60
C TRP A 45 -17.72 25.67 -6.74
N SER A 46 -17.31 26.30 -7.84
CA SER A 46 -16.67 25.63 -8.97
C SER A 46 -15.35 24.97 -8.56
N ILE A 47 -14.49 25.67 -7.82
CA ILE A 47 -13.24 25.08 -7.31
C ILE A 47 -13.53 24.02 -6.24
N ALA A 48 -14.51 24.23 -5.36
CA ALA A 48 -14.87 23.26 -4.33
C ALA A 48 -15.33 21.93 -4.95
N VAL A 49 -16.22 21.98 -5.96
CA VAL A 49 -16.67 20.79 -6.70
C VAL A 49 -15.50 20.13 -7.43
N CYS A 50 -14.65 20.90 -8.13
CA CYS A 50 -13.47 20.32 -8.79
C CYS A 50 -12.56 19.61 -7.79
N ARG A 51 -12.28 20.20 -6.63
CA ARG A 51 -11.50 19.56 -5.55
C ARG A 51 -12.17 18.30 -4.97
N MET A 52 -13.50 18.25 -4.94
CA MET A 52 -14.20 17.01 -4.59
C MET A 52 -13.93 15.93 -5.65
N VAL A 53 -13.98 16.26 -6.93
CA VAL A 53 -13.70 15.33 -8.04
C VAL A 53 -12.23 14.90 -8.06
N VAL A 54 -11.28 15.79 -7.73
CA VAL A 54 -9.85 15.42 -7.53
C VAL A 54 -9.72 14.25 -6.56
N GLY A 55 -10.45 14.29 -5.43
CA GLY A 55 -10.47 13.20 -4.46
C GLY A 55 -10.98 11.86 -5.01
N VAL A 56 -11.87 11.88 -6.02
CA VAL A 56 -12.31 10.67 -6.71
C VAL A 56 -11.14 10.02 -7.46
N GLY A 57 -10.31 10.82 -8.12
CA GLY A 57 -9.12 10.32 -8.80
C GLY A 57 -8.07 9.76 -7.82
N GLU A 58 -7.83 10.44 -6.69
CA GLU A 58 -6.90 10.02 -5.64
C GLU A 58 -7.26 8.65 -5.03
N ALA A 59 -8.56 8.36 -4.90
CA ALA A 59 -9.06 7.10 -4.33
C ALA A 59 -8.55 5.84 -5.05
N SER A 60 -8.32 5.93 -6.37
CA SER A 60 -7.76 4.83 -7.16
C SER A 60 -6.34 4.46 -6.70
N PHE A 61 -5.48 5.45 -6.45
CA PHE A 61 -4.11 5.22 -5.99
C PHE A 61 -4.07 4.69 -4.57
N ILE A 62 -4.85 5.30 -3.68
CA ILE A 62 -4.88 4.94 -2.26
C ILE A 62 -5.23 3.47 -2.06
N SER A 63 -6.22 2.98 -2.81
CA SER A 63 -6.71 1.60 -2.66
C SER A 63 -5.85 0.57 -3.39
N LEU A 64 -5.08 0.93 -4.43
CA LEU A 64 -4.43 -0.03 -5.33
C LEU A 64 -2.90 -0.02 -5.26
N ALA A 65 -2.27 1.10 -4.91
CA ALA A 65 -0.81 1.21 -4.94
C ALA A 65 -0.12 0.33 -3.90
N ALA A 66 -0.55 0.37 -2.63
CA ALA A 66 0.07 -0.42 -1.58
C ALA A 66 -0.07 -1.95 -1.78
N PRO A 67 -1.26 -2.50 -2.16
CA PRO A 67 -1.37 -3.90 -2.54
C PRO A 67 -0.46 -4.27 -3.71
N PHE A 68 -0.32 -3.39 -4.70
CA PHE A 68 0.55 -3.62 -5.84
C PHE A 68 2.02 -3.69 -5.43
N ILE A 69 2.47 -2.73 -4.62
CA ILE A 69 3.84 -2.70 -4.11
C ILE A 69 4.13 -3.96 -3.32
N ASP A 70 3.23 -4.35 -2.41
CA ASP A 70 3.42 -5.53 -1.57
C ASP A 70 3.41 -6.84 -2.38
N ASP A 71 2.65 -6.93 -3.47
CA ASP A 71 2.65 -8.11 -4.35
C ASP A 71 3.95 -8.31 -5.14
N ASN A 72 4.66 -7.21 -5.45
CA ASN A 72 5.83 -7.20 -6.33
C ASN A 72 7.16 -6.97 -5.60
N ALA A 73 7.12 -6.48 -4.37
CA ALA A 73 8.31 -6.26 -3.56
C ALA A 73 8.99 -7.60 -3.19
N PRO A 74 10.34 -7.63 -3.09
CA PRO A 74 11.06 -8.77 -2.54
C PRO A 74 10.54 -9.10 -1.14
N VAL A 75 10.42 -10.40 -0.83
CA VAL A 75 9.79 -10.89 0.42
C VAL A 75 10.45 -10.32 1.67
N ASP A 76 11.77 -10.12 1.63
CA ASP A 76 12.61 -9.56 2.70
C ASP A 76 12.55 -8.02 2.80
N LYS A 77 11.93 -7.34 1.83
CA LYS A 77 11.94 -5.86 1.72
C LYS A 77 10.56 -5.24 1.50
N LYS A 78 9.48 -6.01 1.65
CA LYS A 78 8.10 -5.55 1.43
C LYS A 78 7.80 -4.25 2.17
N THR A 79 8.21 -4.15 3.44
CA THR A 79 7.84 -3.01 4.27
C THR A 79 8.74 -1.80 4.03
N SER A 80 10.01 -1.99 3.62
CA SER A 80 10.85 -0.92 3.09
C SER A 80 10.25 -0.30 1.83
N TRP A 81 9.76 -1.11 0.89
CA TRP A 81 9.12 -0.58 -0.33
C TRP A 81 7.83 0.19 -0.03
N LEU A 82 7.03 -0.27 0.93
CA LEU A 82 5.91 0.51 1.46
C LEU A 82 6.40 1.81 2.12
N GLY A 83 7.48 1.78 2.89
CA GLY A 83 8.10 2.98 3.47
C GLY A 83 8.55 3.99 2.41
N VAL A 84 9.20 3.53 1.34
CA VAL A 84 9.59 4.38 0.20
C VAL A 84 8.37 5.00 -0.47
N PHE A 85 7.27 4.26 -0.58
CA PHE A 85 6.03 4.81 -1.13
C PHE A 85 5.38 5.85 -0.21
N TYR A 86 5.25 5.56 1.09
CA TYR A 86 4.58 6.46 2.03
C TYR A 86 5.40 7.71 2.38
N MET A 87 6.74 7.68 2.27
CA MET A 87 7.57 8.89 2.44
C MET A 87 7.33 9.94 1.34
N CYS A 88 6.74 9.55 0.21
CA CYS A 88 6.32 10.47 -0.82
C CYS A 88 5.23 11.45 -0.33
N ILE A 89 4.46 11.10 0.71
CA ILE A 89 3.44 11.98 1.27
C ILE A 89 4.07 13.23 1.93
N PRO A 90 4.93 13.12 2.95
CA PRO A 90 5.60 14.29 3.54
C PRO A 90 6.52 15.01 2.54
N THR A 91 7.17 14.27 1.64
CA THR A 91 7.96 14.87 0.54
C THR A 91 7.10 15.73 -0.38
N GLY A 92 5.94 15.22 -0.77
CA GLY A 92 4.98 15.91 -1.62
C GLY A 92 4.44 17.19 -0.99
N TYR A 93 4.13 17.18 0.32
CA TYR A 93 3.74 18.39 1.04
C TYR A 93 4.85 19.44 1.01
N ALA A 94 6.10 19.04 1.27
CA ALA A 94 7.24 19.96 1.25
C ALA A 94 7.41 20.64 -0.12
N ILE A 95 7.43 19.84 -1.19
CA ILE A 95 7.57 20.34 -2.56
C ILE A 95 6.34 21.19 -2.93
N GLY A 96 5.15 20.77 -2.53
CA GLY A 96 3.89 21.47 -2.81
C GLY A 96 3.83 22.86 -2.18
N TYR A 97 4.28 23.03 -0.93
CA TYR A 97 4.35 24.36 -0.30
C TYR A 97 5.32 25.30 -1.03
N LEU A 98 6.50 24.79 -1.40
CA LEU A 98 7.48 25.58 -2.15
C LEU A 98 6.97 25.96 -3.54
N TYR A 99 6.39 24.99 -4.25
CA TYR A 99 5.81 25.17 -5.58
C TYR A 99 4.64 26.16 -5.54
N GLY A 100 3.65 25.94 -4.67
CA GLY A 100 2.47 26.79 -4.54
C GLY A 100 2.80 28.21 -4.11
N GLY A 101 3.77 28.37 -3.18
CA GLY A 101 4.26 29.68 -2.76
C GLY A 101 4.93 30.44 -3.91
N SER A 102 5.87 29.80 -4.61
CA SER A 102 6.61 30.41 -5.72
C SER A 102 5.69 30.75 -6.90
N VAL A 103 4.89 29.79 -7.38
CA VAL A 103 3.99 29.99 -8.53
C VAL A 103 2.88 31.00 -8.18
N GLY A 104 2.33 30.91 -6.97
CA GLY A 104 1.30 31.84 -6.49
C GLY A 104 1.76 33.29 -6.46
N GLN A 105 3.02 33.54 -6.09
CA GLN A 105 3.59 34.89 -6.04
C GLN A 105 3.93 35.46 -7.42
N HIS A 106 4.43 34.65 -8.36
CA HIS A 106 4.97 35.15 -9.64
C HIS A 106 3.99 35.03 -10.82
N LEU A 107 3.24 33.93 -10.90
CA LEU A 107 2.37 33.61 -12.05
C LEU A 107 0.89 33.65 -11.67
N GLY A 108 0.58 33.52 -10.38
CA GLY A 108 -0.77 33.42 -9.84
C GLY A 108 -1.20 31.98 -9.59
N TRP A 109 -2.06 31.80 -8.59
CA TRP A 109 -2.44 30.48 -8.05
C TRP A 109 -3.08 29.53 -9.09
N ARG A 110 -3.69 30.04 -10.16
CA ARG A 110 -4.30 29.20 -11.22
C ARG A 110 -3.26 28.38 -11.98
N TYR A 111 -2.07 28.94 -12.22
CA TYR A 111 -1.01 28.25 -12.92
C TYR A 111 -0.43 27.09 -12.11
N ALA A 112 -0.59 27.10 -10.79
CA ALA A 112 -0.19 25.97 -9.96
C ALA A 112 -0.95 24.69 -10.39
N PHE A 113 -2.28 24.82 -10.57
CA PHE A 113 -3.13 23.71 -11.04
C PHE A 113 -2.81 23.30 -12.49
N TRP A 114 -2.58 24.25 -13.39
CA TRP A 114 -2.24 23.89 -14.78
C TRP A 114 -0.91 23.15 -14.89
N GLY A 115 0.10 23.58 -14.13
CA GLY A 115 1.38 22.88 -14.06
C GLY A 115 1.24 21.46 -13.51
N GLU A 116 0.45 21.27 -12.44
CA GLU A 116 0.13 19.95 -11.90
C GLU A 116 -0.57 19.04 -12.91
N ALA A 117 -1.56 19.57 -13.63
CA ALA A 117 -2.27 18.81 -14.65
C ALA A 117 -1.34 18.35 -15.78
N ILE A 118 -0.48 19.25 -16.29
CA ILE A 118 0.50 18.93 -17.34
C ILE A 118 1.47 17.85 -16.86
N LEU A 119 1.97 17.96 -15.62
CA LEU A 119 2.89 16.99 -15.02
C LEU A 119 2.27 15.59 -14.93
N MET A 120 0.95 15.48 -14.75
CA MET A 120 0.26 14.19 -14.65
C MET A 120 -0.05 13.51 -15.99
N VAL A 121 -0.06 14.24 -17.11
CA VAL A 121 -0.39 13.67 -18.44
C VAL A 121 0.46 12.44 -18.79
N PRO A 122 1.80 12.43 -18.61
CA PRO A 122 2.60 11.23 -18.90
C PRO A 122 2.19 10.01 -18.06
N PHE A 123 1.80 10.21 -16.79
CA PHE A 123 1.36 9.12 -15.91
C PHE A 123 -0.03 8.61 -16.28
N VAL A 124 -0.92 9.50 -16.74
CA VAL A 124 -2.21 9.11 -17.32
C VAL A 124 -1.97 8.19 -18.53
N ILE A 125 -1.12 8.60 -19.47
CA ILE A 125 -0.78 7.82 -20.66
C ILE A 125 -0.18 6.46 -20.24
N LEU A 126 0.75 6.48 -19.29
CA LEU A 126 1.40 5.28 -18.77
C LEU A 126 0.38 4.28 -18.18
N GLY A 127 -0.66 4.77 -17.48
CA GLY A 127 -1.73 3.95 -16.93
C GLY A 127 -2.56 3.19 -17.98
N PHE A 128 -2.61 3.67 -19.22
CA PHE A 128 -3.30 2.99 -20.34
C PHE A 128 -2.37 2.19 -21.24
N VAL A 129 -1.11 2.60 -21.38
CA VAL A 129 -0.13 1.99 -22.30
C VAL A 129 0.62 0.83 -21.65
N LEU A 130 0.86 0.85 -20.33
CA LEU A 130 1.53 -0.26 -19.66
C LEU A 130 0.73 -1.54 -19.79
N LYS A 131 1.44 -2.64 -20.06
CA LYS A 131 0.83 -3.97 -20.05
C LYS A 131 0.17 -4.19 -18.68
N PRO A 132 -1.11 -4.58 -18.65
CA PRO A 132 -1.86 -4.70 -17.40
C PRO A 132 -1.21 -5.75 -16.50
N LEU A 133 -0.51 -5.30 -15.45
CA LEU A 133 -0.04 -6.19 -14.40
C LEU A 133 -1.25 -6.58 -13.53
N GLN A 134 -1.28 -7.81 -13.04
CA GLN A 134 -2.38 -8.32 -12.23
C GLN A 134 -2.04 -8.23 -10.74
N LEU A 135 -3.03 -7.86 -9.92
CA LEU A 135 -2.95 -7.95 -8.47
C LEU A 135 -3.33 -9.36 -8.01
N LYS A 136 -2.68 -9.89 -6.97
CA LYS A 136 -3.02 -11.20 -6.42
C LYS A 136 -4.47 -11.20 -5.91
N GLY A 137 -5.21 -12.26 -6.23
CA GLY A 137 -6.62 -12.42 -5.83
C GLY A 137 -7.64 -11.57 -6.61
N CYS A 138 -7.22 -10.81 -7.63
CA CYS A 138 -8.12 -10.16 -8.59
C CYS A 138 -8.26 -11.04 -9.84
N ALA A 139 -9.47 -11.17 -10.40
CA ALA A 139 -9.74 -12.12 -11.48
C ALA A 139 -9.00 -11.76 -12.79
N PRO A 140 -8.48 -12.75 -13.54
CA PRO A 140 -8.02 -12.54 -14.90
C PRO A 140 -9.19 -12.12 -15.81
N PRO A 141 -8.95 -11.29 -16.85
CA PRO A 141 -10.01 -10.79 -17.73
C PRO A 141 -10.68 -11.83 -18.64
N GLU A 142 -10.48 -13.14 -18.45
CA GLU A 142 -10.75 -14.16 -19.47
C GLU A 142 -11.77 -15.26 -19.10
N ILE A 143 -12.64 -15.03 -18.11
CA ILE A 143 -13.78 -15.94 -17.81
C ILE A 143 -15.11 -15.17 -17.84
N ILE A 144 -15.42 -14.54 -18.98
CA ILE A 144 -16.78 -14.04 -19.26
C ILE A 144 -17.34 -14.65 -20.57
N ASN A 145 -16.51 -15.24 -21.42
CA ASN A 145 -16.95 -15.77 -22.73
C ASN A 145 -17.00 -17.31 -22.84
N ALA A 146 -16.69 -18.08 -21.79
CA ALA A 146 -16.54 -19.54 -21.88
C ALA A 146 -17.52 -20.36 -21.02
N THR A 147 -18.70 -19.84 -20.71
CA THR A 147 -19.76 -20.65 -20.08
C THR A 147 -21.12 -20.32 -20.68
N ILE A 148 -21.28 -20.65 -21.96
CA ILE A 148 -22.56 -21.14 -22.47
C ILE A 148 -22.28 -22.60 -22.82
N PRO A 149 -22.69 -23.58 -21.99
CA PRO A 149 -22.65 -24.97 -22.40
C PRO A 149 -23.70 -25.13 -23.51
N VAL A 150 -23.24 -25.19 -24.76
CA VAL A 150 -24.01 -25.76 -25.86
C VAL A 150 -23.89 -27.27 -25.71
N ASP A 151 -24.63 -27.84 -24.75
CA ASP A 151 -24.90 -29.27 -24.73
C ASP A 151 -26.17 -29.50 -25.54
N THR A 152 -26.01 -29.60 -26.86
CA THR A 152 -26.96 -30.26 -27.73
C THR A 152 -26.21 -31.27 -28.56
N ALA A 153 -26.02 -32.47 -28.00
CA ALA A 153 -25.86 -33.68 -28.77
C ALA A 153 -26.16 -34.93 -27.91
N ALA A 154 -27.28 -35.56 -28.25
CA ALA A 154 -27.56 -36.99 -28.13
C ALA A 154 -27.67 -37.63 -26.74
N SER A 155 -28.91 -37.85 -26.29
CA SER A 155 -29.34 -39.23 -26.04
C SER A 155 -30.82 -39.40 -26.33
N SER A 156 -31.11 -40.42 -27.11
CA SER A 156 -32.41 -40.85 -27.62
C SER A 156 -33.17 -41.69 -26.59
N VAL A 157 -34.38 -41.28 -26.21
CA VAL A 157 -35.49 -42.20 -25.93
C VAL A 157 -36.78 -41.53 -26.40
N LYS A 158 -37.45 -42.18 -27.37
CA LYS A 158 -38.84 -41.89 -27.77
C LYS A 158 -39.75 -42.36 -26.64
N ASP A 159 -40.74 -41.56 -26.27
CA ASP A 159 -42.14 -42.00 -26.17
C ASP A 159 -43.06 -40.79 -25.96
N ASP A 160 -44.26 -40.94 -26.50
CA ASP A 160 -45.27 -39.95 -26.83
C ASP A 160 -45.80 -39.10 -25.65
N VAL A 161 -46.23 -37.86 -25.96
CA VAL A 161 -47.61 -37.33 -25.72
C VAL A 161 -47.65 -35.80 -25.89
N LYS A 162 -48.29 -35.40 -27.00
CA LYS A 162 -49.28 -34.31 -27.16
C LYS A 162 -48.89 -32.85 -26.86
N MET A 163 -48.71 -32.11 -27.96
CA MET A 163 -48.85 -30.66 -28.08
C MET A 163 -50.07 -30.12 -27.32
N LYS A 164 -49.86 -29.04 -26.56
CA LYS A 164 -50.91 -28.06 -26.26
C LYS A 164 -50.34 -26.66 -26.41
N ASP A 165 -51.07 -25.89 -27.20
CA ASP A 165 -50.76 -24.57 -27.71
C ASP A 165 -50.59 -23.49 -26.64
N GLY A 166 -49.78 -22.48 -26.98
CA GLY A 166 -50.02 -21.09 -26.58
C GLY A 166 -49.06 -20.50 -25.55
N VAL A 167 -47.90 -20.03 -26.01
CA VAL A 167 -47.18 -18.95 -25.32
C VAL A 167 -46.94 -17.83 -26.33
N SER A 168 -47.50 -16.66 -26.01
CA SER A 168 -47.47 -15.45 -26.82
C SER A 168 -46.08 -14.80 -26.75
N PRO A 169 -45.59 -14.09 -27.79
CA PRO A 169 -44.28 -13.43 -27.78
C PRO A 169 -44.07 -12.34 -26.70
N LYS A 170 -45.04 -12.12 -25.80
CA LYS A 170 -44.97 -11.14 -24.71
C LYS A 170 -44.17 -11.63 -23.49
N ASP A 171 -44.00 -12.94 -23.33
CA ASP A 171 -43.33 -13.50 -22.14
C ASP A 171 -41.78 -13.48 -22.26
N ILE A 172 -41.24 -13.18 -23.44
CA ILE A 172 -39.78 -13.03 -23.66
C ILE A 172 -39.30 -11.60 -23.33
N GLN A 173 -40.23 -10.64 -23.19
CA GLN A 173 -39.87 -9.23 -23.00
C GLN A 173 -39.83 -8.81 -21.51
N GLU A 174 -40.46 -9.56 -20.61
CA GLU A 174 -40.40 -9.31 -19.16
C GLU A 174 -39.11 -9.85 -18.49
N GLU A 175 -38.49 -10.90 -19.03
CA GLU A 175 -37.29 -11.51 -18.43
C GLU A 175 -36.02 -10.65 -18.58
N ARG A 176 -35.97 -9.76 -19.58
CA ARG A 176 -34.83 -8.86 -19.80
C ARG A 176 -34.88 -7.58 -18.94
N ALA A 177 -36.06 -7.16 -18.48
CA ALA A 177 -36.20 -5.97 -17.64
C ALA A 177 -35.88 -6.25 -16.15
N GLY A 178 -36.07 -7.49 -15.68
CA GLY A 178 -35.78 -7.92 -14.30
C GLY A 178 -34.32 -8.29 -14.00
N SER A 179 -33.46 -8.43 -15.02
CA SER A 179 -32.09 -8.92 -14.87
C SER A 179 -31.11 -7.87 -14.33
N SER A 180 -31.28 -6.59 -14.69
CA SER A 180 -30.36 -5.52 -14.30
C SER A 180 -30.44 -5.15 -12.81
N SER A 181 -31.64 -5.13 -12.22
CA SER A 181 -31.86 -4.80 -10.80
C SER A 181 -31.24 -5.87 -9.87
N ASN A 182 -31.33 -7.14 -10.28
CA ASN A 182 -30.72 -8.25 -9.57
C ASN A 182 -29.18 -8.23 -9.60
N SER A 183 -28.54 -7.65 -10.63
CA SER A 183 -27.08 -7.57 -10.73
C SER A 183 -26.48 -6.56 -9.76
N VAL A 184 -27.05 -5.35 -9.69
CA VAL A 184 -26.57 -4.28 -8.78
C VAL A 184 -26.78 -4.68 -7.32
N LEU A 185 -27.94 -5.25 -6.99
CA LEU A 185 -28.21 -5.72 -5.63
C LEU A 185 -27.22 -6.83 -5.20
N LYS A 186 -26.91 -7.78 -6.09
CA LYS A 186 -25.90 -8.82 -5.83
C LYS A 186 -24.51 -8.22 -5.58
N GLU A 187 -24.14 -7.17 -6.30
CA GLU A 187 -22.88 -6.45 -6.10
C GLU A 187 -22.81 -5.76 -4.75
N VAL A 188 -23.87 -5.05 -4.37
CA VAL A 188 -23.99 -4.41 -3.06
C VAL A 188 -23.92 -5.46 -1.95
N LEU A 189 -24.66 -6.57 -2.07
CA LEU A 189 -24.63 -7.66 -1.09
C LEU A 189 -23.22 -8.29 -0.96
N ARG A 190 -22.52 -8.47 -2.08
CA ARG A 190 -21.13 -8.98 -2.07
C ARG A 190 -20.19 -7.99 -1.37
N PHE A 191 -20.31 -6.70 -1.67
CA PHE A 191 -19.55 -5.64 -1.02
C PHE A 191 -19.83 -5.60 0.49
N LEU A 192 -21.10 -5.70 0.91
CA LEU A 192 -21.47 -5.75 2.33
C LEU A 192 -20.91 -6.98 3.04
N LYS A 193 -20.85 -8.13 2.36
CA LYS A 193 -20.21 -9.34 2.88
C LYS A 193 -18.71 -9.15 3.07
N ASP A 194 -18.03 -8.54 2.11
CA ASP A 194 -16.60 -8.23 2.18
C ASP A 194 -16.30 -7.21 3.29
N MET A 195 -17.14 -6.17 3.40
CA MET A 195 -17.07 -5.19 4.48
C MET A 195 -17.24 -5.86 5.85
N LYS A 196 -18.24 -6.73 6.00
CA LYS A 196 -18.46 -7.50 7.23
C LYS A 196 -17.24 -8.36 7.56
N ALA A 197 -16.61 -8.99 6.56
CA ALA A 197 -15.42 -9.80 6.79
C ALA A 197 -14.26 -8.97 7.35
N LEU A 198 -14.06 -7.74 6.87
CA LEU A 198 -13.05 -6.82 7.40
C LEU A 198 -13.39 -6.36 8.82
N LEU A 199 -14.63 -5.89 9.05
CA LEU A 199 -15.04 -5.31 10.32
C LEU A 199 -15.20 -6.34 11.46
N VAL A 200 -15.21 -7.63 11.15
CA VAL A 200 -15.21 -8.72 12.14
C VAL A 200 -13.78 -9.24 12.40
N ASP A 201 -12.83 -8.97 11.52
CA ASP A 201 -11.43 -9.35 11.72
C ASP A 201 -10.79 -8.48 12.83
N LYS A 202 -10.47 -9.13 13.96
CA LYS A 202 -9.98 -8.43 15.15
C LYS A 202 -8.64 -7.74 14.91
N VAL A 203 -7.77 -8.32 14.08
CA VAL A 203 -6.46 -7.75 13.77
C VAL A 203 -6.64 -6.47 12.96
N PHE A 204 -7.48 -6.50 11.92
CA PHE A 204 -7.82 -5.32 11.12
C PHE A 204 -8.43 -4.22 11.99
N VAL A 205 -9.46 -4.55 12.78
CA VAL A 205 -10.17 -3.57 13.62
C VAL A 205 -9.24 -2.90 14.63
N VAL A 206 -8.42 -3.67 15.36
CA VAL A 206 -7.47 -3.11 16.32
C VAL A 206 -6.42 -2.24 15.64
N ASN A 207 -5.90 -2.67 14.48
CA ASN A 207 -4.96 -1.87 13.71
C ASN A 207 -5.55 -0.52 13.29
N VAL A 208 -6.77 -0.53 12.73
CA VAL A 208 -7.46 0.68 12.26
C VAL A 208 -7.85 1.60 13.42
N LEU A 209 -8.30 1.06 14.56
CA LEU A 209 -8.62 1.87 15.75
C LEU A 209 -7.39 2.62 16.28
N GLY A 210 -6.23 1.95 16.36
CA GLY A 210 -4.98 2.60 16.73
C GLY A 210 -4.60 3.68 15.71
N TYR A 211 -4.79 3.39 14.42
CA TYR A 211 -4.49 4.33 13.35
C TYR A 211 -5.41 5.56 13.31
N VAL A 212 -6.69 5.40 13.67
CA VAL A 212 -7.66 6.50 13.84
C VAL A 212 -7.22 7.41 14.98
N ALA A 213 -6.92 6.85 16.16
CA ALA A 213 -6.48 7.62 17.32
C ALA A 213 -5.16 8.37 17.04
N TYR A 214 -4.24 7.72 16.33
CA TYR A 214 -3.00 8.33 15.85
C TYR A 214 -3.28 9.52 14.90
N ASN A 215 -4.09 9.32 13.85
CA ASN A 215 -4.36 10.36 12.86
C ASN A 215 -5.18 11.52 13.42
N PHE A 216 -5.97 11.29 14.47
CA PHE A 216 -6.61 12.36 15.22
C PHE A 216 -5.58 13.39 15.72
N VAL A 217 -4.45 12.93 16.26
CA VAL A 217 -3.41 13.82 16.76
C VAL A 217 -2.66 14.52 15.63
N ILE A 218 -2.23 13.76 14.63
CA ILE A 218 -1.51 14.30 13.46
C ILE A 218 -2.36 15.35 12.72
N GLY A 219 -3.65 15.07 12.53
CA GLY A 219 -4.59 16.01 11.91
C GLY A 219 -4.70 17.32 12.69
N ALA A 220 -4.88 17.25 14.01
CA ALA A 220 -4.97 18.45 14.84
C ALA A 220 -3.64 19.21 14.94
N TYR A 221 -2.49 18.52 14.98
CA TYR A 221 -1.19 19.16 14.90
C TYR A 221 -0.99 19.92 13.58
N SER A 222 -1.38 19.32 12.45
CA SER A 222 -1.22 19.96 11.14
C SER A 222 -1.96 21.30 11.04
N TYR A 223 -3.09 21.43 11.74
CA TYR A 223 -3.90 22.64 11.71
C TYR A 223 -3.56 23.62 12.85
N TRP A 224 -3.47 23.14 14.09
CA TRP A 224 -3.30 23.98 15.28
C TRP A 224 -1.88 24.04 15.82
N GLY A 225 -0.98 23.16 15.38
CA GLY A 225 0.41 23.09 15.83
C GLY A 225 1.14 24.42 15.74
N PRO A 226 1.16 25.10 14.56
CA PRO A 226 1.81 26.40 14.43
C PRO A 226 1.22 27.47 15.36
N LYS A 227 -0.11 27.50 15.50
CA LYS A 227 -0.80 28.45 16.39
C LYS A 227 -0.46 28.20 17.85
N ALA A 228 -0.40 26.94 18.28
CA ALA A 228 0.05 26.56 19.61
C ALA A 228 1.51 26.95 19.82
N GLY A 229 2.39 26.67 18.85
CA GLY A 229 3.80 27.06 18.87
C GLY A 229 4.00 28.56 19.05
N TYR A 230 3.30 29.38 18.26
CA TYR A 230 3.32 30.83 18.40
C TYR A 230 2.85 31.27 19.78
N SER A 231 1.70 30.75 20.25
CA SER A 231 1.08 31.18 21.50
C SER A 231 1.88 30.76 22.74
N ILE A 232 2.56 29.61 22.69
CA ILE A 232 3.29 29.03 23.82
C ILE A 232 4.73 29.54 23.89
N TYR A 233 5.40 29.71 22.74
CA TYR A 233 6.84 29.96 22.65
C TYR A 233 7.21 31.27 21.94
N GLN A 234 6.23 32.08 21.50
CA GLN A 234 6.46 33.31 20.71
C GLN A 234 7.29 33.06 19.43
N MET A 235 7.02 31.91 18.80
CA MET A 235 7.74 31.42 17.65
C MET A 235 7.42 32.26 16.40
N LYS A 236 8.37 33.09 15.93
CA LYS A 236 8.16 34.06 14.83
C LYS A 236 7.78 33.43 13.47
N SER A 237 8.21 32.19 13.21
CA SER A 237 7.95 31.47 11.95
C SER A 237 7.43 30.06 12.23
N ALA A 238 6.35 29.98 12.99
CA ALA A 238 5.85 28.71 13.52
C ALA A 238 5.49 27.70 12.43
N ASP A 239 4.86 28.15 11.34
CA ASP A 239 4.48 27.28 10.22
C ASP A 239 5.70 26.63 9.56
N ILE A 240 6.78 27.40 9.37
CA ILE A 240 8.03 26.89 8.76
C ILE A 240 8.73 25.91 9.69
N ILE A 241 8.78 26.20 11.00
CA ILE A 241 9.44 25.31 11.97
C ILE A 241 8.67 24.00 12.13
N PHE A 242 7.35 24.06 12.37
CA PHE A 242 6.52 22.86 12.46
C PHE A 242 6.54 22.07 11.15
N GLY A 243 6.30 22.74 10.02
CA GLY A 243 6.34 22.10 8.70
C GLY A 243 7.70 21.48 8.40
N GLY A 244 8.79 22.16 8.71
CA GLY A 244 10.15 21.65 8.53
C GLY A 244 10.45 20.41 9.38
N ILE A 245 10.05 20.43 10.66
CA ILE A 245 10.16 19.27 11.55
C ILE A 245 9.36 18.10 10.98
N THR A 246 8.11 18.31 10.61
CA THR A 246 7.21 17.27 10.09
C THR A 246 7.69 16.69 8.77
N VAL A 247 8.24 17.49 7.87
CA VAL A 247 8.80 17.00 6.60
C VAL A 247 10.03 16.12 6.86
N VAL A 248 11.02 16.63 7.60
CA VAL A 248 12.26 15.88 7.85
C VAL A 248 11.99 14.61 8.64
N SER A 249 11.25 14.75 9.74
CA SER A 249 10.88 13.63 10.61
C SER A 249 9.94 12.66 9.90
N GLY A 250 9.03 13.16 9.07
CA GLY A 250 8.10 12.37 8.28
C GLY A 250 8.80 11.49 7.26
N ILE A 251 9.76 12.04 6.51
CA ILE A 251 10.53 11.28 5.51
C ILE A 251 11.40 10.23 6.21
N ILE A 252 12.22 10.65 7.18
CA ILE A 252 13.18 9.76 7.85
C ILE A 252 12.45 8.69 8.67
N GLY A 253 11.44 9.09 9.45
CA GLY A 253 10.63 8.20 10.27
C GLY A 253 9.93 7.15 9.42
N THR A 254 9.23 7.56 8.37
CA THR A 254 8.49 6.64 7.49
C THR A 254 9.40 5.59 6.84
N LEU A 255 10.58 5.99 6.36
CA LEU A 255 11.58 5.07 5.82
C LEU A 255 12.13 4.13 6.89
N ALA A 256 12.50 4.67 8.06
CA ALA A 256 13.02 3.89 9.17
C ALA A 256 12.03 2.83 9.65
N GLY A 257 10.74 3.17 9.73
CA GLY A 257 9.67 2.25 10.13
C GLY A 257 9.57 1.02 9.24
N GLY A 258 9.58 1.22 7.91
CA GLY A 258 9.59 0.12 6.95
C GLY A 258 10.87 -0.72 7.07
N TYR A 259 12.03 -0.06 7.10
CA TYR A 259 13.30 -0.76 7.21
C TYR A 259 13.46 -1.59 8.50
N ILE A 260 13.02 -1.06 9.64
CA ILE A 260 13.10 -1.76 10.93
C ILE A 260 12.18 -2.99 10.92
N LEU A 261 10.98 -2.90 10.34
CA LEU A 261 10.06 -4.05 10.30
C LEU A 261 10.59 -5.19 9.42
N ASP A 262 11.23 -4.88 8.29
CA ASP A 262 11.93 -5.87 7.47
C ASP A 262 13.02 -6.60 8.29
N ARG A 263 13.76 -5.86 9.13
CA ARG A 263 14.75 -6.44 10.07
C ARG A 263 14.12 -7.24 11.20
N MET A 264 12.83 -7.06 11.47
CA MET A 264 12.04 -7.82 12.43
C MET A 264 11.27 -8.97 11.78
N ASN A 265 11.72 -9.49 10.63
CA ASN A 265 11.14 -10.63 9.92
C ASN A 265 9.69 -10.44 9.41
N ASN A 266 9.19 -9.20 9.27
CA ASN A 266 7.88 -8.91 8.67
C ASN A 266 6.73 -9.81 9.15
N THR A 267 6.49 -9.86 10.46
CA THR A 267 5.31 -10.57 11.00
C THR A 267 4.29 -9.58 11.56
N ILE A 268 3.00 -9.94 11.55
CA ILE A 268 1.93 -9.09 12.11
C ILE A 268 2.19 -8.75 13.59
N SER A 269 2.64 -9.72 14.39
CA SER A 269 3.00 -9.49 15.80
C SER A 269 4.16 -8.49 15.95
N ASN A 270 5.20 -8.62 15.12
CA ASN A 270 6.33 -7.69 15.16
C ASN A 270 5.97 -6.30 14.64
N ALA A 271 5.06 -6.20 13.67
CA ALA A 271 4.50 -4.93 13.24
C ALA A 271 3.75 -4.23 14.39
N PHE A 272 2.88 -4.94 15.13
CA PHE A 272 2.23 -4.37 16.32
C PHE A 272 3.21 -3.98 17.43
N LYS A 273 4.27 -4.77 17.68
CA LYS A 273 5.32 -4.40 18.64
C LYS A 273 5.98 -3.08 18.24
N LEU A 274 6.34 -2.96 16.97
CA LEU A 274 6.98 -1.75 16.46
C LEU A 274 6.03 -0.55 16.56
N LEU A 275 4.79 -0.68 16.10
CA LEU A 275 3.74 0.34 16.21
C LEU A 275 3.54 0.82 17.66
N SER A 276 3.42 -0.12 18.60
CA SER A 276 3.20 0.20 20.01
C SER A 276 4.41 0.91 20.62
N MET A 277 5.62 0.39 20.41
CA MET A 277 6.86 0.95 20.96
C MET A 277 7.13 2.36 20.41
N THR A 278 7.15 2.53 19.09
CA THR A 278 7.52 3.81 18.49
C THR A 278 6.49 4.88 18.81
N THR A 279 5.21 4.52 18.84
CA THR A 279 4.14 5.46 19.21
C THR A 279 4.19 5.81 20.69
N PHE A 280 4.46 4.87 21.60
CA PHE A 280 4.55 5.17 23.03
C PHE A 280 5.74 6.08 23.35
N ILE A 281 6.92 5.76 22.81
CA ILE A 281 8.12 6.58 23.02
C ILE A 281 7.95 7.94 22.32
N GLY A 282 7.44 7.94 21.08
CA GLY A 282 7.11 9.16 20.36
C GLY A 282 6.12 10.05 21.11
N ALA A 283 5.07 9.46 21.69
CA ALA A 283 4.10 10.16 22.54
C ALA A 283 4.78 10.82 23.75
N ALA A 284 5.68 10.11 24.44
CA ALA A 284 6.42 10.64 25.57
C ALA A 284 7.28 11.86 25.17
N PHE A 285 7.94 11.81 24.00
CA PHE A 285 8.70 12.93 23.47
C PHE A 285 7.81 14.10 23.04
N CYS A 286 6.73 13.87 22.30
CA CYS A 286 5.80 14.93 21.88
C CYS A 286 5.12 15.60 23.08
N PHE A 287 4.61 14.81 24.03
CA PHE A 287 4.03 15.31 25.27
C PHE A 287 5.07 16.07 26.09
N GLY A 288 6.26 15.48 26.26
CA GLY A 288 7.39 16.09 26.96
C GLY A 288 7.80 17.43 26.34
N ALA A 289 7.82 17.54 25.01
CA ALA A 289 8.14 18.79 24.32
C ALA A 289 7.26 19.95 24.79
N PHE A 290 5.94 19.73 24.91
CA PHE A 290 5.00 20.73 25.42
C PHE A 290 5.07 20.98 26.93
N CYS A 291 5.80 20.17 27.69
CA CYS A 291 6.15 20.47 29.09
C CYS A 291 7.33 21.44 29.19
N PHE A 292 8.23 21.47 28.21
CA PHE A 292 9.38 22.37 28.21
C PHE A 292 8.97 23.82 27.95
N LYS A 293 9.58 24.75 28.68
CA LYS A 293 9.39 26.21 28.50
C LYS A 293 10.27 26.78 27.39
N SER A 294 11.44 26.18 27.15
CA SER A 294 12.39 26.62 26.12
C SER A 294 11.93 26.20 24.73
N LEU A 295 11.97 27.13 23.78
CA LEU A 295 11.70 26.89 22.36
C LEU A 295 12.64 25.82 21.78
N TYR A 296 13.94 25.91 22.08
CA TYR A 296 14.93 24.96 21.57
C TYR A 296 14.71 23.55 22.13
N GLY A 297 14.38 23.46 23.44
CA GLY A 297 14.03 22.19 24.07
C GLY A 297 12.77 21.57 23.45
N PHE A 298 11.75 22.40 23.16
CA PHE A 298 10.57 21.97 22.43
C PHE A 298 10.94 21.42 21.05
N VAL A 299 11.67 22.17 20.23
CA VAL A 299 12.01 21.77 18.85
C VAL A 299 12.73 20.43 18.81
N VAL A 300 13.74 20.22 19.67
CA VAL A 300 14.52 18.97 19.69
C VAL A 300 13.65 17.78 20.11
N LEU A 301 12.91 17.90 21.23
CA LEU A 301 12.08 16.80 21.71
C LEU A 301 10.92 16.50 20.77
N PHE A 302 10.29 17.55 20.23
CA PHE A 302 9.19 17.40 19.29
C PHE A 302 9.65 16.74 17.99
N ALA A 303 10.84 17.08 17.46
CA ALA A 303 11.40 16.41 16.29
C ALA A 303 11.71 14.92 16.51
N ILE A 304 12.27 14.56 17.68
CA ILE A 304 12.48 13.14 18.03
C ILE A 304 11.14 12.41 18.14
N GLY A 305 10.15 13.05 18.78
CA GLY A 305 8.80 12.52 18.90
C GLY A 305 8.15 12.29 17.55
N GLU A 306 8.12 13.32 16.70
CA GLU A 306 7.63 13.28 15.31
C GLU A 306 8.29 12.15 14.51
N LEU A 307 9.62 12.00 14.59
CA LEU A 307 10.34 10.96 13.84
C LEU A 307 9.85 9.56 14.23
N LEU A 308 9.65 9.32 15.52
CA LEU A 308 9.16 8.03 16.03
C LEU A 308 7.69 7.79 15.67
N VAL A 309 6.83 8.81 15.77
CA VAL A 309 5.41 8.66 15.41
C VAL A 309 5.25 8.48 13.89
N PHE A 310 6.16 8.98 13.04
CA PHE A 310 6.13 8.69 11.60
C PHE A 310 6.66 7.30 11.21
N ALA A 311 7.36 6.61 12.10
CA ALA A 311 7.84 5.23 11.86
C ALA A 311 6.72 4.17 11.78
N ILE A 312 5.46 4.56 11.94
CA ILE A 312 4.31 3.65 11.89
C ILE A 312 3.83 3.33 10.47
N GLN A 313 4.19 4.14 9.47
CA GLN A 313 3.56 4.08 8.15
C GLN A 313 3.79 2.77 7.39
N GLY A 314 5.00 2.21 7.40
CA GLY A 314 5.23 0.86 6.85
C GLY A 314 4.45 -0.22 7.60
N PRO A 315 4.65 -0.35 8.93
CA PRO A 315 4.01 -1.39 9.75
C PRO A 315 2.48 -1.39 9.74
N VAL A 316 1.83 -0.23 9.83
CA VAL A 316 0.36 -0.15 9.88
C VAL A 316 -0.26 -0.65 8.57
N ASN A 317 0.36 -0.31 7.44
CA ASN A 317 -0.12 -0.72 6.12
C ASN A 317 0.24 -2.18 5.81
N PHE A 318 1.38 -2.67 6.30
CA PHE A 318 1.71 -4.10 6.26
C PHE A 318 0.62 -4.96 6.92
N ILE A 319 0.15 -4.57 8.12
CA ILE A 319 -0.93 -5.29 8.81
C ILE A 319 -2.22 -5.28 7.98
N CYS A 320 -2.62 -4.11 7.44
CA CYS A 320 -3.80 -4.00 6.58
C CYS A 320 -3.76 -4.97 5.38
N LEU A 321 -2.58 -5.25 4.83
CA LEU A 321 -2.41 -6.12 3.66
C LEU A 321 -2.32 -7.61 4.02
N HIS A 322 -1.71 -7.93 5.16
CA HIS A 322 -1.39 -9.32 5.54
C HIS A 322 -2.45 -9.97 6.45
N CYS A 323 -3.31 -9.21 7.14
CA CYS A 323 -4.37 -9.78 7.98
C CYS A 323 -5.61 -10.22 7.18
N VAL A 324 -5.68 -9.88 5.89
CA VAL A 324 -6.81 -10.15 5.01
C VAL A 324 -6.39 -10.97 3.79
N LYS A 325 -7.35 -11.62 3.14
CA LYS A 325 -7.12 -12.35 1.89
C LYS A 325 -6.67 -11.41 0.77
N PRO A 326 -5.88 -11.89 -0.22
CA PRO A 326 -5.42 -11.08 -1.35
C PRO A 326 -6.55 -10.30 -2.04
N SER A 327 -7.68 -10.97 -2.32
CA SER A 327 -8.86 -10.34 -2.92
C SER A 327 -9.51 -9.21 -2.10
N LEU A 328 -9.21 -9.09 -0.80
CA LEU A 328 -9.73 -8.05 0.09
C LEU A 328 -8.72 -6.92 0.34
N ARG A 329 -7.47 -7.02 -0.10
CA ARG A 329 -6.43 -6.02 0.19
C ARG A 329 -6.78 -4.61 -0.30
N PRO A 330 -7.27 -4.41 -1.54
CA PRO A 330 -7.68 -3.07 -1.96
C PRO A 330 -8.78 -2.48 -1.07
N LEU A 331 -9.72 -3.32 -0.63
CA LEU A 331 -10.80 -2.90 0.26
C LEU A 331 -10.29 -2.60 1.67
N SER A 332 -9.37 -3.40 2.20
CA SER A 332 -8.70 -3.16 3.48
C SER A 332 -8.03 -1.79 3.50
N MET A 333 -7.25 -1.48 2.46
CA MET A 333 -6.61 -0.16 2.32
C MET A 333 -7.66 0.96 2.24
N ALA A 334 -8.64 0.83 1.35
CA ALA A 334 -9.72 1.80 1.20
C ALA A 334 -10.46 2.09 2.51
N ILE A 335 -10.85 1.05 3.25
CA ILE A 335 -11.60 1.19 4.49
C ILE A 335 -10.72 1.74 5.62
N SER A 336 -9.45 1.34 5.70
CA SER A 336 -8.53 1.95 6.66
C SER A 336 -8.38 3.47 6.44
N THR A 337 -8.24 3.90 5.17
CA THR A 337 -8.13 5.33 4.82
C THR A 337 -9.43 6.08 5.07
N VAL A 338 -10.58 5.49 4.71
CA VAL A 338 -11.90 6.07 5.01
C VAL A 338 -12.08 6.24 6.52
N SER A 339 -11.68 5.25 7.33
CA SER A 339 -11.80 5.30 8.79
C SER A 339 -10.93 6.41 9.41
N ILE A 340 -9.66 6.54 9.03
CA ILE A 340 -8.79 7.60 9.57
C ILE A 340 -9.29 8.99 9.19
N HIS A 341 -9.93 9.14 8.04
CA HIS A 341 -10.48 10.44 7.64
C HIS A 341 -11.80 10.76 8.32
N ILE A 342 -12.72 9.81 8.43
CA ILE A 342 -14.03 10.06 9.06
C ILE A 342 -13.89 10.26 10.57
N PHE A 343 -13.03 9.48 11.23
CA PHE A 343 -12.94 9.43 12.69
C PHE A 343 -11.66 10.03 13.27
N GLY A 344 -10.64 10.25 12.45
CA GLY A 344 -9.34 10.76 12.87
C GLY A 344 -9.14 12.22 12.47
N ASP A 345 -8.47 12.47 11.35
CA ASP A 345 -7.90 13.78 11.02
C ASP A 345 -8.94 14.86 10.73
N VAL A 346 -9.99 14.59 9.94
CA VAL A 346 -11.03 15.57 9.60
C VAL A 346 -11.77 16.11 10.82
N PRO A 347 -12.30 15.29 11.74
CA PRO A 347 -12.99 15.80 12.92
C PRO A 347 -12.02 16.38 13.98
N SER A 348 -10.72 16.06 13.93
CA SER A 348 -9.77 16.46 14.97
C SER A 348 -9.63 17.97 15.13
N ALA A 349 -9.47 18.72 14.03
CA ALA A 349 -9.28 20.17 14.07
C ALA A 349 -10.46 20.92 14.71
N PRO A 350 -11.73 20.73 14.29
CA PRO A 350 -12.85 21.40 14.94
C PRO A 350 -13.03 20.96 16.39
N LEU A 351 -12.84 19.68 16.72
CA LEU A 351 -12.96 19.19 18.10
C LEU A 351 -11.90 19.79 19.04
N VAL A 352 -10.65 19.88 18.58
CA VAL A 352 -9.57 20.52 19.34
C VAL A 352 -9.78 22.03 19.44
N GLY A 353 -10.39 22.65 18.42
CA GLY A 353 -10.82 24.06 18.49
C GLY A 353 -11.82 24.30 19.63
N VAL A 354 -12.89 23.49 19.70
CA VAL A 354 -13.87 23.55 20.80
C VAL A 354 -13.21 23.30 22.16
N LEU A 355 -12.34 22.30 22.25
CA LEU A 355 -11.57 22.02 23.46
C LEU A 355 -10.73 23.23 23.88
N GLN A 356 -10.06 23.87 22.92
CA GLN A 356 -9.26 25.06 23.16
C GLN A 356 -10.09 26.24 23.64
N ASP A 357 -11.29 26.45 23.09
CA ASP A 357 -12.17 27.54 23.51
C ASP A 357 -12.63 27.38 24.97
N HIS A 358 -12.82 26.14 25.43
CA HIS A 358 -13.14 25.85 26.83
C HIS A 358 -11.94 25.99 27.78
N ILE A 359 -10.76 25.51 27.37
CA ILE A 359 -9.56 25.50 28.21
C ILE A 359 -8.84 26.86 28.23
N ASN A 360 -8.92 27.58 27.11
CA ASN A 360 -8.27 28.85 26.81
C ASN A 360 -6.75 28.85 27.15
N ASN A 361 -6.08 27.72 26.93
CA ASN A 361 -4.65 27.57 27.21
C ASN A 361 -4.03 26.56 26.26
N TRP A 362 -3.29 27.08 25.27
CA TRP A 362 -2.68 26.26 24.23
C TRP A 362 -1.73 25.18 24.75
N ARG A 363 -1.03 25.42 25.86
CA ARG A 363 -0.12 24.41 26.43
C ARG A 363 -0.90 23.23 27.00
N LYS A 364 -1.98 23.48 27.75
CA LYS A 364 -2.84 22.41 28.27
C LYS A 364 -3.54 21.65 27.14
N THR A 365 -4.06 22.37 26.16
CA THR A 365 -4.72 21.78 24.99
C THR A 365 -3.75 20.89 24.19
N ALA A 366 -2.54 21.38 23.93
CA ALA A 366 -1.51 20.60 23.24
C ALA A 366 -1.10 19.36 24.03
N LEU A 367 -0.98 19.43 25.36
CA LEU A 367 -0.70 18.27 26.21
C LEU A 367 -1.82 17.23 26.17
N ILE A 368 -3.09 17.66 26.28
CA ILE A 368 -4.25 16.76 26.18
C ILE A 368 -4.28 16.09 24.80
N LEU A 369 -4.06 16.85 23.74
CA LEU A 369 -3.99 16.34 22.38
C LEU A 369 -2.86 15.32 22.22
N SER A 370 -1.65 15.65 22.68
CA SER A 370 -0.49 14.76 22.62
C SER A 370 -0.71 13.46 23.41
N ALA A 371 -1.48 13.53 24.51
CA ALA A 371 -1.76 12.37 25.34
C ALA A 371 -2.61 11.30 24.62
N VAL A 372 -3.33 11.65 23.54
CA VAL A 372 -4.13 10.70 22.74
C VAL A 372 -3.24 9.67 22.02
N PHE A 373 -1.95 9.94 21.81
CA PHE A 373 -1.02 8.93 21.30
C PHE A 373 -0.81 7.76 22.27
N PHE A 374 -0.94 7.95 23.59
CA PHE A 374 -0.79 6.85 24.55
C PHE A 374 -1.90 5.79 24.40
N PRO A 375 -3.21 6.14 24.33
CA PRO A 375 -4.26 5.23 23.92
C PRO A 375 -3.98 4.54 22.57
N ALA A 376 -3.49 5.25 21.55
CA ALA A 376 -3.14 4.64 20.27
C ALA A 376 -2.07 3.54 20.43
N ALA A 377 -1.01 3.81 21.20
CA ALA A 377 0.04 2.85 21.51
C ALA A 377 -0.48 1.64 22.32
N ILE A 378 -1.43 1.85 23.24
CA ILE A 378 -2.10 0.78 24.00
C ILE A 378 -2.96 -0.09 23.08
N ILE A 379 -3.71 0.51 22.16
CA ILE A 379 -4.52 -0.25 21.19
C ILE A 379 -3.61 -1.15 20.35
N TRP A 380 -2.50 -0.64 19.83
CA TRP A 380 -1.53 -1.46 19.09
C TRP A 380 -0.80 -2.48 19.98
N PHE A 381 -0.61 -2.19 21.27
CA PHE A 381 -0.08 -3.16 22.23
C PHE A 381 -1.00 -4.38 22.37
N ILE A 382 -2.31 -4.17 22.44
CA ILE A 382 -3.31 -5.25 22.46
C ILE A 382 -3.17 -6.14 21.21
N GLY A 383 -2.89 -5.52 20.05
CA GLY A 383 -2.66 -6.23 18.78
C GLY A 383 -1.55 -7.28 18.82
N ILE A 384 -0.54 -7.12 19.69
CA ILE A 384 0.57 -8.08 19.85
C ILE A 384 0.06 -9.47 20.27
N PHE A 385 -1.01 -9.51 21.07
CA PHE A 385 -1.56 -10.73 21.67
C PHE A 385 -2.72 -11.33 20.87
N LEU A 386 -3.14 -10.68 19.78
CA LEU A 386 -4.16 -11.23 18.91
C LEU A 386 -3.61 -12.40 18.11
N HIS A 387 -4.37 -13.49 18.07
CA HIS A 387 -4.10 -14.58 17.14
C HIS A 387 -4.21 -14.05 15.71
N SER A 388 -3.06 -13.90 15.06
CA SER A 388 -2.95 -13.41 13.69
C SER A 388 -2.52 -14.55 12.78
N VAL A 389 -3.17 -14.66 11.63
CA VAL A 389 -2.77 -15.55 10.54
C VAL A 389 -2.33 -14.65 9.42
N ASP A 390 -1.10 -14.83 8.91
CA ASP A 390 -0.69 -14.17 7.69
C ASP A 390 -1.43 -14.82 6.52
N ARG A 391 -2.37 -14.07 5.93
CA ARG A 391 -3.23 -14.54 4.84
C ARG A 391 -2.68 -14.18 3.47
N PHE A 392 -1.42 -13.76 3.38
CA PHE A 392 -0.82 -13.27 2.14
C PHE A 392 -0.90 -14.27 0.97
N ASN A 393 -0.87 -15.59 1.23
CA ASN A 393 -0.87 -16.63 0.18
C ASN A 393 -2.16 -17.47 0.09
N GLU A 394 -3.22 -17.18 0.85
CA GLU A 394 -4.39 -18.09 0.98
C GLU A 394 -5.15 -18.38 -0.34
N ASP A 395 -5.12 -17.48 -1.32
CA ASP A 395 -5.81 -17.70 -2.61
C ASP A 395 -4.98 -18.58 -3.59
N ASN A 396 -3.66 -18.68 -3.42
CA ASN A 396 -2.79 -19.52 -4.26
C ASN A 396 -2.88 -21.01 -3.89
N GLU A 397 -3.04 -21.35 -2.61
CA GLU A 397 -3.05 -22.76 -2.17
C GLU A 397 -4.25 -23.54 -2.72
N LYS A 398 -5.41 -22.90 -2.91
CA LYS A 398 -6.59 -23.53 -3.53
C LYS A 398 -6.42 -23.76 -5.03
N GLN A 399 -5.74 -22.86 -5.74
CA GLN A 399 -5.41 -23.08 -7.16
C GLN A 399 -4.35 -24.18 -7.34
N ILE A 400 -3.35 -24.25 -6.47
CA ILE A 400 -2.29 -25.29 -6.52
C ILE A 400 -2.87 -26.67 -6.17
N THR A 401 -3.78 -26.77 -5.19
CA THR A 401 -4.44 -28.05 -4.86
C THR A 401 -5.40 -28.50 -5.97
N THR A 402 -6.13 -27.58 -6.61
CA THR A 402 -7.00 -27.91 -7.76
C THR A 402 -6.18 -28.34 -8.99
N ASN A 403 -5.01 -27.74 -9.22
CA ASN A 403 -4.09 -28.17 -10.28
C ASN A 403 -3.40 -29.51 -9.94
N ARG A 404 -3.10 -29.80 -8.66
CA ARG A 404 -2.58 -31.13 -8.29
C ARG A 404 -3.60 -32.24 -8.51
N SER A 405 -4.87 -32.01 -8.13
CA SER A 405 -5.95 -33.00 -8.35
C SER A 405 -6.32 -33.22 -9.82
N SER A 406 -5.95 -32.30 -10.72
CA SER A 406 -6.15 -32.43 -12.17
C SER A 406 -4.91 -32.92 -12.92
N VAL A 407 -3.75 -32.98 -12.27
CA VAL A 407 -2.49 -33.54 -12.82
C VAL A 407 -2.23 -34.98 -12.33
N GLU A 408 -2.80 -35.38 -11.20
CA GLU A 408 -2.72 -36.76 -10.70
C GLU A 408 -3.29 -37.83 -11.65
N PRO A 409 -4.36 -37.59 -12.46
CA PRO A 409 -4.84 -38.60 -13.41
C PRO A 409 -3.92 -38.76 -14.63
N SER A 410 -3.20 -37.71 -15.05
CA SER A 410 -2.41 -37.72 -16.28
C SER A 410 -1.03 -38.33 -16.10
N LEU A 411 -0.41 -38.20 -14.93
CA LEU A 411 0.88 -38.84 -14.64
C LEU A 411 0.78 -40.34 -14.37
N GLU A 412 -0.37 -40.84 -13.90
CA GLU A 412 -0.63 -42.28 -13.82
C GLU A 412 -0.97 -42.87 -15.19
N LEU A 413 -1.74 -42.17 -16.05
CA LEU A 413 -1.98 -42.62 -17.42
C LEU A 413 -0.70 -42.66 -18.27
N GLU A 414 0.19 -41.68 -18.14
CA GLU A 414 1.44 -41.64 -18.92
C GLU A 414 2.41 -42.75 -18.51
N LYS A 415 2.45 -43.11 -17.22
CA LYS A 415 3.21 -44.29 -16.73
C LYS A 415 2.61 -45.62 -17.17
N VAL A 416 1.27 -45.74 -17.20
CA VAL A 416 0.60 -46.96 -17.69
C VAL A 416 0.79 -47.13 -19.21
N GLN A 417 0.82 -46.03 -19.98
CA GLN A 417 1.06 -46.08 -21.42
C GLN A 417 2.53 -46.34 -21.79
N GLN A 418 3.50 -45.85 -21.02
CA GLN A 418 4.91 -46.20 -21.21
C GLN A 418 5.20 -47.67 -20.85
N THR A 419 4.61 -48.20 -19.78
CA THR A 419 4.80 -49.59 -19.38
C THR A 419 4.22 -50.58 -20.41
N ASN A 420 3.09 -50.22 -21.05
CA ASN A 420 2.49 -51.04 -22.12
C ASN A 420 3.28 -51.00 -23.45
N ASN A 421 3.98 -49.90 -23.76
CA ASN A 421 4.81 -49.81 -24.97
C ASN A 421 6.16 -50.54 -24.85
N GLU A 422 6.70 -50.68 -23.64
CA GLU A 422 7.92 -51.47 -23.38
C GLU A 422 7.65 -52.99 -23.47
N GLN A 423 6.46 -53.46 -23.10
CA GLN A 423 6.06 -54.88 -23.27
C GLN A 423 5.77 -55.26 -24.73
N VAL A 424 5.29 -54.32 -25.55
CA VAL A 424 5.04 -54.57 -26.99
C VAL A 424 6.33 -54.58 -27.81
N THR A 425 7.38 -53.87 -27.36
CA THR A 425 8.70 -53.87 -28.03
C THR A 425 9.59 -55.05 -27.64
N THR A 426 9.46 -55.61 -26.43
CA THR A 426 10.18 -56.83 -26.02
C THR A 426 9.66 -58.11 -26.69
N ASN A 427 8.36 -58.18 -27.01
CA ASN A 427 7.79 -59.34 -27.73
C ASN A 427 8.06 -59.34 -29.24
N ARG A 428 8.50 -58.21 -29.82
CA ARG A 428 8.84 -58.11 -31.25
C ARG A 428 10.32 -58.37 -31.55
N SER A 429 11.19 -58.24 -30.55
CA SER A 429 12.63 -58.50 -30.67
C SER A 429 13.03 -59.98 -30.48
N SER A 430 12.10 -60.85 -30.04
CA SER A 430 12.40 -62.26 -29.72
C SER A 430 12.13 -63.24 -30.88
N ALA A 431 11.80 -62.74 -32.07
CA ALA A 431 11.48 -63.57 -33.25
C ALA A 431 12.49 -63.48 -34.41
N GLU A 432 13.52 -62.63 -34.33
CA GLU A 432 14.55 -62.50 -35.37
C GLU A 432 15.95 -62.51 -34.75
N SER A 433 16.57 -63.69 -34.69
CA SER A 433 18.02 -63.94 -34.88
C SER A 433 18.43 -65.27 -34.22
N SER A 434 17.96 -66.37 -34.79
CA SER A 434 18.63 -67.66 -34.66
C SER A 434 19.61 -67.77 -35.83
N LEU A 435 20.91 -67.52 -35.61
CA LEU A 435 22.07 -68.04 -36.36
C LEU A 435 23.37 -67.49 -35.73
N GLU A 436 24.25 -68.41 -35.31
CA GLU A 436 25.52 -68.25 -34.59
C GLU A 436 26.72 -67.72 -35.46
N PRO A 437 28.03 -67.84 -35.09
CA PRO A 437 28.78 -67.09 -34.06
C PRO A 437 30.20 -66.58 -34.51
N GLU A 438 30.90 -65.94 -33.55
CA GLU A 438 32.37 -65.97 -33.29
C GLU A 438 33.41 -64.97 -33.90
N LYS A 439 34.20 -64.42 -32.95
CA LYS A 439 35.63 -63.96 -32.95
C LYS A 439 36.03 -62.64 -33.63
N VAL A 440 36.70 -61.75 -32.86
CA VAL A 440 38.17 -61.56 -32.81
C VAL A 440 38.55 -60.42 -31.82
N GLN A 441 39.58 -60.67 -31.00
CA GLN A 441 40.32 -59.74 -30.14
C GLN A 441 41.11 -58.69 -30.94
N GLN A 442 41.22 -57.46 -30.43
CA GLN A 442 42.49 -56.75 -30.45
C GLN A 442 42.62 -55.66 -29.38
N THR A 443 43.74 -55.75 -28.68
CA THR A 443 44.32 -54.87 -27.67
C THR A 443 44.91 -53.60 -28.29
N THR A 444 44.90 -52.47 -27.56
CA THR A 444 46.07 -51.58 -27.47
C THR A 444 45.97 -50.58 -26.31
N ASN A 445 47.06 -50.51 -25.54
CA ASN A 445 47.33 -49.65 -24.40
C ASN A 445 47.88 -48.26 -24.82
N ARG A 446 47.58 -47.22 -24.03
CA ARG A 446 48.49 -46.11 -23.61
C ARG A 446 47.73 -45.23 -22.60
N SER A 447 47.96 -45.29 -21.29
CA SER A 447 49.08 -44.75 -20.48
C SER A 447 49.20 -43.21 -20.48
N SER A 448 48.90 -42.63 -19.30
CA SER A 448 49.54 -41.49 -18.58
C SER A 448 48.44 -40.64 -17.92
N ALA A 449 48.11 -40.81 -16.63
CA ALA A 449 48.80 -40.26 -15.43
C ALA A 449 48.66 -38.72 -15.34
N GLU A 450 48.36 -38.05 -14.22
CA GLU A 450 48.00 -38.34 -12.83
C GLU A 450 47.49 -36.99 -12.25
N SER A 451 46.39 -36.96 -11.49
CA SER A 451 46.26 -36.58 -10.05
C SER A 451 47.23 -35.49 -9.54
N SER A 452 46.82 -34.44 -8.81
CA SER A 452 46.50 -34.42 -7.36
C SER A 452 46.37 -32.94 -6.91
N PHE A 453 45.29 -32.52 -6.23
CA PHE A 453 45.08 -32.32 -4.77
C PHE A 453 45.72 -31.06 -4.10
N GLU A 454 44.84 -30.31 -3.41
CA GLU A 454 44.87 -29.22 -2.38
C GLU A 454 46.06 -29.13 -1.36
N PRO A 455 46.05 -28.27 -0.29
CA PRO A 455 45.72 -26.83 -0.10
C PRO A 455 46.77 -26.10 0.81
N GLU A 456 46.63 -24.79 1.13
CA GLU A 456 46.73 -24.20 2.51
C GLU A 456 46.90 -22.66 2.59
N LYS A 457 46.51 -22.16 3.78
CA LYS A 457 46.51 -20.80 4.38
C LYS A 457 47.82 -20.01 4.26
N VAL A 458 47.75 -18.68 4.51
CA VAL A 458 48.55 -17.96 5.54
C VAL A 458 48.00 -16.54 5.79
N GLN A 459 48.23 -16.10 7.02
CA GLN A 459 47.79 -14.95 7.81
C GLN A 459 48.98 -13.97 7.98
N GLN A 460 48.75 -12.65 8.13
CA GLN A 460 49.55 -11.64 8.91
C GLN A 460 49.16 -10.22 8.44
N THR A 461 48.51 -9.36 9.24
CA THR A 461 49.01 -8.44 10.30
C THR A 461 50.17 -7.52 9.90
N THR A 462 49.91 -6.21 9.85
CA THR A 462 50.49 -5.12 10.71
C THR A 462 50.14 -3.76 10.08
N ASN A 463 50.17 -2.58 10.69
CA ASN A 463 49.87 -1.96 12.00
C ASN A 463 50.52 -0.55 11.93
N ARG A 464 49.97 0.46 12.63
CA ARG A 464 50.57 1.79 12.97
C ARG A 464 50.68 2.87 11.88
N SER A 465 50.60 4.18 12.14
CA SER A 465 50.26 5.01 13.32
C SER A 465 50.20 6.50 12.91
N SER A 466 49.24 7.24 13.47
CA SER A 466 49.27 8.59 14.09
C SER A 466 50.25 9.71 13.67
N ALA A 467 49.69 10.92 13.48
CA ALA A 467 50.10 12.24 14.02
C ALA A 467 49.14 13.32 13.44
N GLU A 468 48.25 13.97 14.20
CA GLU A 468 48.43 15.21 14.99
C GLU A 468 49.16 16.37 14.30
N PHE A 469 48.43 17.48 14.01
CA PHE A 469 48.90 18.86 14.25
C PHE A 469 47.72 19.86 14.34
N SER A 470 47.92 20.86 15.18
CA SER A 470 46.95 21.77 15.82
C SER A 470 46.73 23.12 15.10
N LEU A 471 45.61 23.79 15.46
CA LEU A 471 45.36 25.23 15.77
C LEU A 471 46.17 26.32 15.01
N GLU A 472 45.61 27.43 14.50
CA GLU A 472 45.02 28.59 15.23
C GLU A 472 44.51 29.71 14.23
N PRO A 473 44.19 31.00 14.56
CA PRO A 473 42.84 31.58 14.38
C PRO A 473 42.73 32.91 13.56
N GLU A 474 41.49 33.44 13.54
CA GLU A 474 41.09 34.88 13.54
C GLU A 474 41.20 35.77 12.27
N LYS A 475 40.04 36.30 11.80
CA LYS A 475 39.80 37.76 11.81
C LYS A 475 38.34 38.18 11.55
N VAL A 476 37.98 39.17 12.37
CA VAL A 476 36.79 40.02 12.45
C VAL A 476 36.61 40.90 11.21
N GLN A 477 35.37 41.13 10.77
CA GLN A 477 34.98 42.43 10.23
C GLN A 477 33.52 42.77 10.54
N GLN A 478 33.35 43.67 11.52
CA GLN A 478 32.17 44.52 11.68
C GLN A 478 32.22 45.64 10.63
N THR A 479 31.05 45.98 10.07
CA THR A 479 30.73 47.36 9.69
C THR A 479 29.24 47.59 9.93
N ASN A 480 28.96 48.44 10.91
CA ASN A 480 27.71 49.19 11.07
C ASN A 480 27.71 50.36 10.08
N GLU A 481 26.54 50.71 9.53
CA GLU A 481 25.99 52.07 9.41
C GLU A 481 24.56 51.99 8.82
N THR A 482 23.47 52.24 9.56
CA THR A 482 22.84 53.52 9.95
C THR A 482 21.83 54.08 8.91
N SER A 483 20.54 54.00 9.29
CA SER A 483 19.45 55.00 9.16
C SER A 483 19.08 55.62 7.79
N THR A 484 17.82 55.48 7.35
CA THR A 484 16.79 56.57 7.38
C THR A 484 15.42 56.14 6.81
N LYS A 485 14.35 56.56 7.53
CA LYS A 485 13.02 57.09 7.12
C LYS A 485 12.45 56.61 5.76
N THR A 486 11.21 56.12 5.67
CA THR A 486 9.93 56.86 5.88
C THR A 486 8.79 55.87 6.01
#